data_AF-A9CKQ4-F1
#
_entry.id   AF-A9CKQ4-F1
#
_cell.length_a   1.000
_cell.length_b   1.000
_cell.length_c   1.000
_cell.angle_alpha   90.00
_cell.angle_beta   90.00
_cell.angle_gamma   90.00
#
_symmetry.space_group_name_H-M   'P 1'
#
loop_
_entity.id
_entity.type
_entity.pdbx_description
1 polymer ?
#
loop_
_entity_poly.entity_id
_entity_poly.type
_entity_poly.pdbx_seq_one_letter_code
_entity_poly.pdbx_strand_id
1 'polypeptide(L)'
;MMTSLSSSENMIALVQASTSLPIMMFSLISGALADSFDRRRIMISAQLLMLTASVLLTVFAWSGWLTPWLLLFFTFMIGCGTALNNPSWQASVGEMVPREDLPAAVTLNSVGFNITRSVGPAIGGIIVAAAGAAAAFFVNALSYFTLIYALFRWQPPKYASTLPREQLLAAISAGMRYVAMSPNIGKVLVRGFLFGLSASAILALMPIVARDLVEGGPLTYGVMLGAFGVGAIGGALVSARLREVMSSEWIVRVAFLGFAFSSGVTAVSTSSIITSLVLAIAGACWVLALSLFNTIVQLSTPRWVVGRALSLYQTLTFGGIAVGSWLWGELAEDYGISYSLLCSCVLMLLGVVVGLKLAMPAFASLNLDPLNRFVEPPLRLDVKPRSGPIAILIDYEIHDEDLGEFLPLMAERRRIRLRDGARNWNLMRDLENPDIWTESYHVPTWVEYVRHNHRRTQADAEAWDRLLELHRGKTRPRVHRMIERQTIPPTDDIFHKPHTDQH
;
A
#
# COMPACT_ATOMS: atom_id res chain seq x y z
N MET A 1 -22.69 1.13 20.77
CA MET A 1 -22.69 2.53 21.23
C MET A 1 -23.25 3.47 20.17
N MET A 2 -22.75 3.48 18.93
CA MET A 2 -23.37 4.34 17.90
C MET A 2 -24.86 4.00 17.68
N THR A 3 -25.19 2.71 17.61
CA THR A 3 -26.55 2.18 17.52
C THR A 3 -27.49 2.59 18.65
N SER A 4 -26.96 3.04 19.81
CA SER A 4 -27.75 3.54 20.94
C SER A 4 -27.79 5.07 21.02
N LEU A 5 -26.91 5.76 20.30
CA LEU A 5 -26.82 7.23 20.25
C LEU A 5 -27.53 7.83 19.04
N SER A 6 -27.67 7.06 17.95
CA SER A 6 -28.31 7.51 16.71
C SER A 6 -29.13 6.38 16.10
N SER A 7 -30.28 6.76 15.53
CA SER A 7 -31.11 5.89 14.70
C SER A 7 -30.65 5.85 13.24
N SER A 8 -29.81 6.79 12.80
CA SER A 8 -29.34 6.91 11.41
C SER A 8 -28.39 5.77 11.05
N GLU A 9 -28.71 4.99 10.00
CA GLU A 9 -27.82 3.95 9.48
C GLU A 9 -26.48 4.54 9.00
N ASN A 10 -26.51 5.74 8.41
CA ASN A 10 -25.32 6.43 7.92
C ASN A 10 -24.34 6.73 9.06
N MET A 11 -24.83 7.22 10.21
CA MET A 11 -23.98 7.46 11.39
C MET A 11 -23.28 6.19 11.87
N ILE A 12 -23.98 5.04 11.83
CA ILE A 12 -23.40 3.75 12.21
C ILE A 12 -22.33 3.33 11.21
N ALA A 13 -22.60 3.45 9.91
CA ALA A 13 -21.66 3.11 8.84
C ALA A 13 -20.43 4.03 8.82
N LEU A 14 -20.59 5.31 9.17
CA LEU A 14 -19.50 6.27 9.30
C LEU A 14 -18.49 5.88 10.38
N VAL A 15 -18.82 5.03 11.36
CA VAL A 15 -17.83 4.50 12.32
C VAL A 15 -16.75 3.70 11.58
N GLN A 16 -17.13 2.89 10.60
CA GLN A 16 -16.19 2.14 9.76
C GLN A 16 -15.37 3.09 8.86
N ALA A 17 -15.99 4.15 8.36
CA ALA A 17 -15.28 5.20 7.63
C ALA A 17 -14.24 5.91 8.52
N SER A 18 -14.61 6.30 9.75
CA SER A 18 -13.71 6.98 10.70
C SER A 18 -12.49 6.14 11.09
N THR A 19 -12.59 4.81 11.10
CA THR A 19 -11.41 3.95 11.35
C THR A 19 -10.50 3.80 10.12
N SER A 20 -11.07 3.83 8.92
CA SER A 20 -10.36 3.55 7.66
C SER A 20 -9.78 4.82 7.02
N LEU A 21 -10.46 5.95 7.17
CA LEU A 21 -10.10 7.25 6.60
C LEU A 21 -8.72 7.75 7.06
N PRO A 22 -8.31 7.65 8.34
CA PRO A 22 -6.96 8.02 8.75
C PRO A 22 -5.88 7.19 8.06
N ILE A 23 -6.11 5.89 7.85
CA ILE A 23 -5.16 5.03 7.14
C ILE A 23 -5.02 5.52 5.70
N MET A 24 -6.13 5.84 5.03
CA MET A 24 -6.10 6.44 3.71
C MET A 24 -5.28 7.75 3.69
N MET A 25 -5.56 8.68 4.59
CA MET A 25 -4.92 10.01 4.60
C MET A 25 -3.45 9.97 4.96
N PHE A 26 -3.07 9.12 5.93
CA PHE A 26 -1.75 9.17 6.55
C PHE A 26 -0.82 8.04 6.13
N SER A 27 -1.25 7.00 5.41
CA SER A 27 -0.38 5.84 5.05
C SER A 27 0.92 6.22 4.32
N LEU A 28 0.89 7.25 3.48
CA LEU A 28 2.07 7.73 2.75
C LEU A 28 3.03 8.52 3.65
N ILE A 29 2.46 9.33 4.54
CA ILE A 29 3.21 10.18 5.48
C ILE A 29 3.81 9.31 6.59
N SER A 30 3.04 8.37 7.14
CA SER A 30 3.47 7.51 8.25
C SER A 30 4.59 6.56 7.86
N GLY A 31 4.58 6.03 6.64
CA GLY A 31 5.70 5.24 6.11
C GLY A 31 6.99 6.06 6.04
N ALA A 32 6.92 7.28 5.49
CA ALA A 32 8.10 8.12 5.38
C ALA A 32 8.59 8.67 6.73
N LEU A 33 7.68 8.91 7.68
CA LEU A 33 8.03 9.19 9.07
C LEU A 33 8.79 8.01 9.68
N ALA A 34 8.31 6.77 9.50
CA ALA A 34 8.96 5.56 10.02
C ALA A 34 10.37 5.31 9.45
N ASP A 35 10.65 5.81 8.25
CA ASP A 35 11.98 5.74 7.63
C ASP A 35 12.91 6.89 8.08
N SER A 36 12.33 8.04 8.40
CA SER A 36 13.08 9.28 8.69
C SER A 36 13.30 9.52 10.19
N PHE A 37 12.47 8.96 11.05
CA PHE A 37 12.57 9.16 12.50
C PHE A 37 12.80 7.84 13.23
N ASP A 38 13.20 7.94 14.48
CA ASP A 38 13.30 6.79 15.36
C ASP A 38 11.92 6.13 15.53
N ARG A 39 11.78 4.89 15.05
CA ARG A 39 10.53 4.13 15.03
C ARG A 39 9.93 4.01 16.42
N ARG A 40 10.77 3.82 17.45
CA ARG A 40 10.32 3.75 18.84
C ARG A 40 9.60 5.02 19.26
N ARG A 41 10.13 6.19 18.89
CA ARG A 41 9.50 7.48 19.22
C ARG A 41 8.16 7.65 18.52
N ILE A 42 8.08 7.28 17.24
CA ILE A 42 6.82 7.34 16.48
C ILE A 42 5.76 6.44 17.12
N MET A 43 6.13 5.21 17.46
CA MET A 43 5.21 4.26 18.08
C MET A 43 4.73 4.78 19.44
N ILE A 44 5.62 5.28 20.30
CA ILE A 44 5.21 5.86 21.59
C ILE A 44 4.26 7.05 21.39
N SER A 45 4.56 7.97 20.48
CA SER A 45 3.66 9.10 20.17
C SER A 45 2.30 8.63 19.67
N ALA A 46 2.25 7.61 18.81
CA ALA A 46 1.02 7.02 18.32
C ALA A 46 0.19 6.37 19.44
N GLN A 47 0.84 5.61 20.33
CA GLN A 47 0.19 4.98 21.47
C GLN A 47 -0.34 6.02 22.47
N LEU A 48 0.40 7.11 22.71
CA LEU A 48 -0.08 8.22 23.55
C LEU A 48 -1.31 8.91 22.96
N LEU A 49 -1.34 9.11 21.63
CA LEU A 49 -2.51 9.66 20.94
C LEU A 49 -3.74 8.76 21.12
N MET A 50 -3.59 7.44 20.89
CA MET A 50 -4.69 6.47 21.06
C MET A 50 -5.14 6.34 22.52
N LEU A 51 -4.20 6.36 23.47
CA LEU A 51 -4.50 6.38 24.91
C LEU A 51 -5.31 7.61 25.27
N THR A 52 -4.87 8.80 24.85
CA THR A 52 -5.55 10.07 25.16
C THR A 52 -6.96 10.07 24.58
N ALA A 53 -7.11 9.69 23.31
CA ALA A 53 -8.41 9.60 22.66
C ALA A 53 -9.32 8.58 23.36
N SER A 54 -8.79 7.43 23.79
CA SER A 54 -9.58 6.38 24.45
C SER A 54 -9.98 6.75 25.89
N VAL A 55 -9.11 7.44 26.63
CA VAL A 55 -9.43 7.97 27.96
C VAL A 55 -10.51 9.04 27.85
N LEU A 56 -10.38 10.00 26.94
CA LEU A 56 -11.40 11.02 26.71
C LEU A 56 -12.73 10.39 26.26
N LEU A 57 -12.70 9.43 25.33
CA LEU A 57 -13.89 8.70 24.91
C LEU A 57 -14.57 7.99 26.08
N THR A 58 -13.80 7.36 26.97
CA THR A 58 -14.32 6.68 28.17
C THR A 58 -14.98 7.68 29.13
N VAL A 59 -14.31 8.80 29.43
CA VAL A 59 -14.84 9.85 30.32
C VAL A 59 -16.14 10.41 29.76
N PHE A 60 -16.17 10.78 28.48
CA PHE A 60 -17.38 11.32 27.85
C PHE A 60 -18.52 10.30 27.81
N ALA A 61 -18.20 9.01 27.61
CA ALA A 61 -19.19 7.94 27.65
C ALA A 61 -19.80 7.75 29.05
N TRP A 62 -19.00 7.80 30.13
CA TRP A 62 -19.50 7.69 31.51
C TRP A 62 -20.23 8.94 31.97
N SER A 63 -19.77 10.13 31.57
CA SER A 63 -20.42 11.40 31.92
C SER A 63 -21.73 11.65 31.14
N GLY A 64 -22.06 10.80 30.16
CA GLY A 64 -23.27 10.96 29.33
C GLY A 64 -23.20 12.11 28.33
N TRP A 65 -22.01 12.68 28.09
CA TRP A 65 -21.80 13.81 27.16
C TRP A 65 -21.50 13.36 25.73
N LEU A 66 -21.46 12.06 25.48
CA LEU A 66 -21.05 11.51 24.21
C LEU A 66 -22.15 11.67 23.16
N THR A 67 -21.88 12.48 22.14
CA THR A 67 -22.73 12.60 20.94
C THR A 67 -22.22 11.69 19.82
N PRO A 68 -23.05 11.37 18.79
CA PRO A 68 -22.60 10.61 17.61
C PRO A 68 -21.33 11.21 16.96
N TRP A 69 -21.29 12.53 16.78
CA TRP A 69 -20.15 13.22 16.19
C TRP A 69 -18.87 13.12 17.04
N LEU A 70 -18.99 13.20 18.37
CA LEU A 70 -17.85 13.00 19.27
C LEU A 70 -17.33 11.56 19.19
N LEU A 71 -18.22 10.56 19.09
CA LEU A 71 -17.82 9.17 18.91
C LEU A 71 -17.04 8.98 17.60
N LEU A 72 -17.51 9.56 16.48
CA LEU A 72 -16.79 9.53 15.20
C LEU A 72 -15.43 10.24 15.30
N PHE A 73 -15.38 11.40 15.96
CA PHE A 73 -14.14 12.16 16.16
C PHE A 73 -13.10 11.36 16.94
N PHE A 74 -13.47 10.77 18.08
CA PHE A 74 -12.53 9.95 18.87
C PHE A 74 -12.12 8.68 18.11
N THR A 75 -13.05 8.05 17.38
CA THR A 75 -12.75 6.89 16.53
C THR A 75 -11.74 7.25 15.42
N PHE A 76 -11.90 8.43 14.81
CA PHE A 76 -10.96 8.98 13.84
C PHE A 76 -9.58 9.24 14.48
N MET A 77 -9.53 9.84 15.68
CA MET A 77 -8.25 10.04 16.39
C MET A 77 -7.53 8.72 16.71
N ILE A 78 -8.26 7.70 17.13
CA ILE A 78 -7.71 6.35 17.36
C ILE A 78 -7.20 5.76 16.04
N GLY A 79 -7.94 5.93 14.95
CA GLY A 79 -7.51 5.54 13.60
C GLY A 79 -6.24 6.27 13.15
N CYS A 80 -6.07 7.56 13.46
CA CYS A 80 -4.84 8.31 13.18
C CYS A 80 -3.64 7.71 13.91
N GLY A 81 -3.79 7.39 15.20
CA GLY A 81 -2.75 6.70 15.96
C GLY A 81 -2.41 5.34 15.36
N THR A 82 -3.42 4.57 14.95
CA THR A 82 -3.22 3.28 14.27
C THR A 82 -2.46 3.42 12.95
N ALA A 83 -2.80 4.43 12.14
CA ALA A 83 -2.16 4.73 10.87
C ALA A 83 -0.67 5.13 11.03
N LEU A 84 -0.32 5.80 12.13
CA LEU A 84 1.07 6.11 12.48
C LEU A 84 1.82 4.89 13.05
N ASN A 85 1.17 4.09 13.88
CA ASN A 85 1.78 2.95 14.57
C ASN A 85 2.11 1.79 13.61
N ASN A 86 1.20 1.45 12.69
CA ASN A 86 1.29 0.23 11.89
C ASN A 86 2.57 0.10 11.05
N PRO A 87 3.02 1.11 10.28
CA PRO A 87 4.26 1.00 9.49
C PRO A 87 5.50 0.84 10.38
N SER A 88 5.55 1.60 11.47
CA SER A 88 6.67 1.54 12.43
C SER A 88 6.73 0.18 13.13
N TRP A 89 5.57 -0.39 13.48
CA TRP A 89 5.45 -1.73 14.06
C TRP A 89 5.86 -2.83 13.08
N GLN A 90 5.42 -2.76 11.82
CA GLN A 90 5.81 -3.76 10.82
C GLN A 90 7.32 -3.73 10.54
N ALA A 91 7.93 -2.54 10.49
CA ALA A 91 9.36 -2.38 10.28
C ALA A 91 10.20 -2.83 11.49
N SER A 92 9.69 -2.69 12.72
CA SER A 92 10.44 -3.05 13.93
C SER A 92 10.58 -4.55 14.16
N VAL A 93 9.67 -5.38 13.62
CA VAL A 93 9.77 -6.86 13.74
C VAL A 93 11.13 -7.35 13.24
N GLY A 94 11.63 -6.79 12.12
CA GLY A 94 12.92 -7.17 11.56
C GLY A 94 14.14 -6.71 12.38
N GLU A 95 13.96 -5.80 13.33
CA GLU A 95 15.02 -5.35 14.24
C GLU A 95 15.04 -6.15 15.54
N MET A 96 13.96 -6.88 15.84
CA MET A 96 13.81 -7.65 17.08
C MET A 96 14.39 -9.07 16.98
N VAL A 97 14.56 -9.60 15.76
CA VAL A 97 15.00 -10.97 15.53
C VAL A 97 16.16 -11.03 14.53
N PRO A 98 17.08 -12.00 14.67
CA PRO A 98 18.06 -12.32 13.63
C PRO A 98 17.39 -12.61 12.28
N ARG A 99 18.13 -12.41 11.18
CA ARG A 99 17.61 -12.57 9.81
C ARG A 99 17.06 -13.98 9.54
N GLU A 100 17.65 -15.00 10.15
CA GLU A 100 17.25 -16.40 10.04
C GLU A 100 15.88 -16.68 10.69
N ASP A 101 15.55 -15.98 11.77
CA ASP A 101 14.28 -16.13 12.49
C ASP A 101 13.16 -15.24 11.95
N LEU A 102 13.48 -14.33 11.02
CA LEU A 102 12.53 -13.37 10.47
C LEU A 102 11.25 -14.01 9.89
N PRO A 103 11.31 -15.10 9.11
CA PRO A 103 10.09 -15.76 8.61
C PRO A 103 9.20 -16.31 9.73
N ALA A 104 9.80 -16.87 10.78
CA ALA A 104 9.08 -17.37 11.95
C ALA A 104 8.43 -16.23 12.74
N ALA A 105 9.14 -15.11 12.93
CA ALA A 105 8.62 -13.92 13.60
C ALA A 105 7.44 -13.29 12.83
N VAL A 106 7.56 -13.17 11.50
CA VAL A 106 6.47 -12.67 10.63
C VAL A 106 5.25 -13.58 10.69
N THR A 107 5.47 -14.90 10.72
CA THR A 107 4.38 -15.89 10.86
C THR A 107 3.69 -15.74 12.22
N LEU A 108 4.45 -15.64 13.32
CA LEU A 108 3.91 -15.46 14.67
C LEU A 108 3.12 -14.16 14.79
N ASN A 109 3.61 -13.06 14.21
CA ASN A 109 2.91 -11.78 14.17
C ASN A 109 1.56 -11.91 13.43
N SER A 110 1.57 -12.61 12.29
CA SER A 110 0.37 -12.86 11.50
C SER A 110 -0.66 -13.72 12.26
N VAL A 111 -0.21 -14.73 13.02
CA VAL A 111 -1.07 -15.53 13.91
C VAL A 111 -1.69 -14.66 14.99
N GLY A 112 -0.88 -13.83 15.66
CA GLY A 112 -1.36 -12.90 16.68
C GLY A 112 -2.46 -11.97 16.17
N PHE A 113 -2.23 -11.31 15.03
CA PHE A 113 -3.21 -10.41 14.41
C PHE A 113 -4.54 -11.11 14.07
N ASN A 114 -4.46 -12.34 13.57
CA ASN A 114 -5.60 -13.16 13.22
C ASN A 114 -6.40 -13.64 14.44
N ILE A 115 -5.71 -14.02 15.52
CA ILE A 115 -6.34 -14.36 16.81
C ILE A 115 -7.06 -13.13 17.37
N THR A 116 -6.39 -11.97 17.44
CA THR A 116 -7.01 -10.73 17.94
C THR A 116 -8.26 -10.37 17.15
N ARG A 117 -8.24 -10.54 15.82
CA ARG A 117 -9.41 -10.25 14.98
C ARG A 117 -10.60 -11.19 15.21
N SER A 118 -10.36 -12.43 15.67
CA SER A 118 -11.43 -13.41 15.90
C SER A 118 -11.93 -13.38 17.34
N VAL A 119 -11.02 -13.33 18.30
CA VAL A 119 -11.31 -13.40 19.74
C VAL A 119 -11.65 -12.01 20.30
N GLY A 120 -11.03 -10.94 19.79
CA GLY A 120 -11.24 -9.57 20.25
C GLY A 120 -12.70 -9.13 20.21
N PRO A 121 -13.43 -9.30 19.09
CA PRO A 121 -14.87 -9.03 19.01
C PRO A 121 -15.72 -9.79 20.02
N ALA A 122 -15.41 -11.06 20.29
CA ALA A 122 -16.13 -11.87 21.26
C ALA A 122 -15.92 -11.34 22.69
N ILE A 123 -14.67 -11.05 23.07
CA ILE A 123 -14.35 -10.43 24.36
C ILE A 123 -15.02 -9.06 24.48
N GLY A 124 -14.94 -8.22 23.44
CA GLY A 124 -15.58 -6.91 23.40
C GLY A 124 -17.10 -7.00 23.54
N GLY A 125 -17.75 -7.91 22.82
CA GLY A 125 -19.19 -8.17 22.91
C GLY A 125 -19.62 -8.61 24.32
N ILE A 126 -18.85 -9.49 24.97
CA ILE A 126 -19.08 -9.91 26.35
C ILE A 126 -18.95 -8.73 27.32
N ILE A 127 -17.90 -7.91 27.20
CA ILE A 127 -17.71 -6.73 28.07
C ILE A 127 -18.87 -5.74 27.89
N VAL A 128 -19.28 -5.48 26.65
CA VAL A 128 -20.39 -4.58 26.35
C VAL A 128 -21.71 -5.12 26.90
N ALA A 129 -21.94 -6.43 26.81
CA ALA A 129 -23.15 -7.06 27.33
C ALA A 129 -23.19 -7.06 28.88
N ALA A 130 -22.04 -7.25 29.54
CA ALA A 130 -21.97 -7.35 31.00
C ALA A 130 -21.88 -5.99 31.72
N ALA A 131 -21.14 -5.04 31.16
CA ALA A 131 -20.78 -3.78 31.82
C ALA A 131 -21.00 -2.53 30.96
N GLY A 132 -21.56 -2.68 29.75
CA GLY A 132 -21.84 -1.58 28.84
C GLY A 132 -20.64 -1.11 28.01
N ALA A 133 -20.91 -0.21 27.05
CA ALA A 133 -19.91 0.27 26.10
C ALA A 133 -18.78 1.09 26.73
N ALA A 134 -19.08 1.87 27.77
CA ALA A 134 -18.07 2.69 28.45
C ALA A 134 -17.00 1.83 29.14
N ALA A 135 -17.39 0.68 29.70
CA ALA A 135 -16.44 -0.27 30.28
C ALA A 135 -15.50 -0.86 29.20
N ALA A 136 -16.01 -1.13 28.00
CA ALA A 136 -15.18 -1.59 26.89
C ALA A 136 -14.14 -0.53 26.47
N PHE A 137 -14.53 0.76 26.44
CA PHE A 137 -13.59 1.85 26.16
C PHE A 137 -12.53 1.99 27.26
N PHE A 138 -12.92 1.81 28.52
CA PHE A 138 -11.98 1.84 29.65
C PHE A 138 -10.93 0.71 29.56
N VAL A 139 -11.37 -0.52 29.28
CA VAL A 139 -10.47 -1.67 29.09
C VAL A 139 -9.52 -1.43 27.92
N ASN A 140 -10.01 -0.86 26.82
CA ASN A 140 -9.18 -0.46 25.69
C ASN A 140 -8.12 0.59 26.10
N ALA A 141 -8.51 1.62 26.85
CA ALA A 141 -7.58 2.63 27.37
C ALA A 141 -6.48 2.01 28.24
N LEU A 142 -6.84 1.06 29.11
CA LEU A 142 -5.89 0.38 29.99
C LEU A 142 -4.85 -0.44 29.20
N SER A 143 -5.26 -1.06 28.08
CA SER A 143 -4.37 -1.87 27.25
C SER A 143 -3.17 -1.09 26.69
N TYR A 144 -3.34 0.22 26.42
CA TYR A 144 -2.27 1.06 25.88
C TYR A 144 -1.14 1.28 26.89
N PHE A 145 -1.41 1.29 28.20
CA PHE A 145 -0.34 1.42 29.20
C PHE A 145 0.65 0.28 29.12
N THR A 146 0.16 -0.96 28.94
CA THR A 146 1.01 -2.15 28.78
C THR A 146 1.89 -2.03 27.53
N LEU A 147 1.32 -1.58 26.40
CA LEU A 147 2.07 -1.38 25.16
C LEU A 147 3.11 -0.27 25.28
N ILE A 148 2.74 0.87 25.85
CA ILE A 148 3.64 2.00 26.09
C ILE A 148 4.80 1.59 26.99
N TYR A 149 4.52 0.84 28.06
CA TYR A 149 5.55 0.32 28.97
C TYR A 149 6.53 -0.62 28.26
N ALA A 150 6.01 -1.57 27.45
CA ALA A 150 6.85 -2.47 26.66
C ALA A 150 7.76 -1.69 25.69
N LEU A 151 7.22 -0.65 25.03
CA LEU A 151 8.00 0.20 24.12
C LEU A 151 9.00 1.11 24.84
N PHE A 152 8.71 1.52 26.08
CA PHE A 152 9.69 2.23 26.90
C PHE A 152 10.84 1.33 27.35
N ARG A 153 10.58 0.04 27.59
CA ARG A 153 11.63 -0.94 27.93
C ARG A 153 12.48 -1.34 26.71
N TRP A 154 11.90 -1.33 25.52
CA TRP A 154 12.60 -1.71 24.29
C TRP A 154 13.64 -0.67 23.85
N GLN A 155 14.86 -1.13 23.51
CA GLN A 155 15.96 -0.30 23.00
C GLN A 155 16.45 -0.83 21.65
N PRO A 156 15.98 -0.27 20.52
CA PRO A 156 16.41 -0.73 19.20
C PRO A 156 17.87 -0.35 18.90
N PRO A 157 18.63 -1.24 18.22
CA PRO A 157 19.97 -0.92 17.72
C PRO A 157 19.91 0.18 16.65
N LYS A 158 20.81 1.17 16.72
CA LYS A 158 20.88 2.28 15.76
C LYS A 158 21.76 1.91 14.57
N TYR A 159 21.19 1.78 13.37
CA TYR A 159 21.96 1.64 12.13
C TYR A 159 22.19 3.00 11.45
N ALA A 160 23.43 3.29 11.05
CA ALA A 160 23.77 4.49 10.29
C ALA A 160 23.43 4.29 8.81
N SER A 161 22.59 5.16 8.24
CA SER A 161 22.34 5.19 6.79
C SER A 161 23.54 5.77 6.04
N THR A 162 24.00 5.10 4.98
CA THR A 162 25.16 5.51 4.15
C THR A 162 24.83 6.54 3.07
N LEU A 163 23.54 6.75 2.76
CA LEU A 163 23.09 7.72 1.77
C LEU A 163 22.27 8.85 2.42
N PRO A 164 22.37 10.09 1.92
CA PRO A 164 21.50 11.19 2.32
C PRO A 164 20.04 10.83 2.07
N ARG A 165 19.17 11.14 3.04
CA ARG A 165 17.73 10.89 2.96
C ARG A 165 17.13 11.59 1.74
N GLU A 166 16.26 10.91 1.02
CA GLU A 166 15.49 11.56 -0.05
C GLU A 166 14.54 12.60 0.55
N GLN A 167 14.38 13.75 -0.12
CA GLN A 167 13.35 14.71 0.28
C GLN A 167 11.97 14.08 0.11
N LEU A 168 11.13 14.15 1.14
CA LEU A 168 9.82 13.49 1.24
C LEU A 168 8.95 13.68 -0.01
N LEU A 169 8.81 14.92 -0.48
CA LEU A 169 7.98 15.26 -1.64
C LEU A 169 8.57 14.74 -2.97
N ALA A 170 9.90 14.77 -3.11
CA ALA A 170 10.59 14.20 -4.28
C ALA A 170 10.44 12.67 -4.31
N ALA A 171 10.52 12.01 -3.15
CA ALA A 171 10.28 10.58 -3.00
C ALA A 171 8.83 10.19 -3.33
N ILE A 172 7.85 10.94 -2.83
CA ILE A 172 6.42 10.73 -3.09
C ILE A 172 6.12 10.88 -4.59
N SER A 173 6.58 11.97 -5.22
CA SER A 173 6.35 12.20 -6.65
C SER A 173 7.01 11.14 -7.54
N ALA A 174 8.20 10.66 -7.19
CA ALA A 174 8.85 9.55 -7.89
C ALA A 174 8.04 8.24 -7.77
N GLY A 175 7.50 7.94 -6.58
CA GLY A 175 6.64 6.78 -6.34
C GLY A 175 5.32 6.85 -7.11
N MET A 176 4.63 7.99 -7.10
CA MET A 176 3.40 8.20 -7.87
C MET A 176 3.64 8.06 -9.37
N ARG A 177 4.74 8.63 -9.89
CA ARG A 177 5.11 8.48 -11.31
C ARG A 177 5.35 7.02 -11.67
N TYR A 178 6.09 6.28 -10.84
CA TYR A 178 6.33 4.84 -11.06
C TYR A 178 5.02 4.07 -11.17
N VAL A 179 4.11 4.28 -10.22
CA VAL A 179 2.81 3.62 -10.18
C VAL A 179 1.94 4.00 -11.38
N ALA A 180 1.88 5.28 -11.74
CA ALA A 180 1.10 5.76 -12.89
C ALA A 180 1.61 5.21 -14.22
N MET A 181 2.92 4.94 -14.32
CA MET A 181 3.55 4.37 -15.51
C MET A 181 3.62 2.83 -15.49
N SER A 182 3.15 2.17 -14.42
CA SER A 182 3.15 0.71 -14.29
C SER A 182 1.74 0.15 -14.47
N PRO A 183 1.40 -0.44 -15.64
CA PRO A 183 0.06 -0.95 -15.92
C PRO A 183 -0.37 -2.05 -14.93
N ASN A 184 0.57 -2.88 -14.48
CA ASN A 184 0.29 -3.98 -13.55
C ASN A 184 -0.13 -3.46 -12.17
N ILE A 185 0.53 -2.42 -11.66
CA ILE A 185 0.17 -1.82 -10.37
C ILE A 185 -1.17 -1.08 -10.50
N GLY A 186 -1.38 -0.35 -11.59
CA GLY A 186 -2.66 0.33 -11.85
C GLY A 186 -3.87 -0.61 -11.80
N LYS A 187 -3.75 -1.82 -12.37
CA LYS A 187 -4.81 -2.84 -12.29
C LYS A 187 -5.10 -3.25 -10.84
N VAL A 188 -4.08 -3.52 -10.04
CA VAL A 188 -4.24 -3.93 -8.64
C VAL A 188 -4.87 -2.81 -7.81
N LEU A 189 -4.48 -1.56 -8.07
CA LEU A 189 -5.04 -0.38 -7.40
C LEU A 189 -6.54 -0.21 -7.65
N VAL A 190 -6.97 -0.29 -8.91
CA VAL A 190 -8.40 -0.21 -9.28
C VAL A 190 -9.18 -1.36 -8.66
N ARG A 191 -8.64 -2.58 -8.72
CA ARG A 191 -9.28 -3.78 -8.15
C ARG A 191 -9.36 -3.71 -6.62
N GLY A 192 -8.32 -3.21 -5.97
CA GLY A 192 -8.29 -2.97 -4.53
C GLY A 192 -9.30 -1.90 -4.09
N PHE A 193 -9.39 -0.79 -4.82
CA PHE A 193 -10.41 0.24 -4.59
C PHE A 193 -11.83 -0.33 -4.76
N LEU A 194 -12.12 -1.02 -5.86
CA LEU A 194 -13.43 -1.62 -6.10
C LEU A 194 -13.80 -2.67 -5.04
N PHE A 195 -12.83 -3.49 -4.63
CA PHE A 195 -13.03 -4.46 -3.55
C PHE A 195 -13.31 -3.74 -2.23
N GLY A 196 -12.50 -2.76 -1.84
CA GLY A 196 -12.73 -1.97 -0.62
C GLY A 196 -14.07 -1.24 -0.63
N LEU A 197 -14.43 -0.66 -1.78
CA LEU A 197 -15.69 0.04 -1.99
C LEU A 197 -16.88 -0.90 -1.80
N SER A 198 -16.87 -2.07 -2.42
CA SER A 198 -18.00 -3.01 -2.36
C SER A 198 -18.04 -3.83 -1.07
N ALA A 199 -16.90 -4.42 -0.66
CA ALA A 199 -16.81 -5.32 0.49
C ALA A 199 -17.04 -4.62 1.84
N SER A 200 -16.85 -3.29 1.90
CA SER A 200 -17.09 -2.53 3.13
C SER A 200 -18.55 -2.57 3.59
N ALA A 201 -19.51 -2.79 2.69
CA ALA A 201 -20.94 -2.86 3.01
C ALA A 201 -21.24 -3.83 4.17
N ILE A 202 -20.64 -5.03 4.13
CA ILE A 202 -20.84 -6.04 5.18
C ILE A 202 -20.34 -5.51 6.52
N LEU A 203 -19.11 -5.03 6.63
CA LEU A 203 -18.55 -4.58 7.91
C LEU A 203 -19.21 -3.29 8.42
N ALA A 204 -19.53 -2.36 7.53
CA ALA A 204 -20.16 -1.09 7.87
C ALA A 204 -21.61 -1.26 8.34
N LEU A 205 -22.37 -2.16 7.70
CA LEU A 205 -23.77 -2.41 8.03
C LEU A 205 -23.98 -3.57 9.01
N MET A 206 -22.95 -4.36 9.33
CA MET A 206 -23.04 -5.53 10.23
C MET A 206 -23.74 -5.24 11.57
N PRO A 207 -23.46 -4.11 12.27
CA PRO A 207 -24.14 -3.81 13.52
C PRO A 207 -25.66 -3.63 13.32
N ILE A 208 -26.06 -3.11 12.16
CA ILE A 208 -27.44 -2.86 11.80
C ILE A 208 -28.11 -4.16 11.36
N VAL A 209 -27.44 -4.99 10.56
CA VAL A 209 -27.88 -6.35 10.21
C VAL A 209 -28.15 -7.17 11.48
N ALA A 210 -27.24 -7.12 12.45
CA ALA A 210 -27.38 -7.86 13.70
C ALA A 210 -28.59 -7.38 14.52
N ARG A 211 -28.88 -6.08 14.52
CA ARG A 211 -29.99 -5.46 15.27
C ARG A 211 -31.35 -5.65 14.58
N ASP A 212 -31.42 -5.38 13.27
CA ASP A 212 -32.68 -5.17 12.56
C ASP A 212 -33.11 -6.36 11.70
N LEU A 213 -32.16 -7.13 11.12
CA LEU A 213 -32.48 -8.31 10.29
C LEU A 213 -32.51 -9.60 11.10
N VAL A 214 -31.54 -9.75 12.01
CA VAL A 214 -31.40 -10.95 12.86
C VAL A 214 -32.13 -10.77 14.21
N GLU A 215 -32.60 -9.57 14.51
CA GLU A 215 -33.26 -9.20 15.79
C GLU A 215 -32.41 -9.57 17.02
N GLY A 216 -31.08 -9.44 16.88
CA GLY A 216 -30.09 -9.80 17.87
C GLY A 216 -29.57 -8.63 18.70
N GLY A 217 -28.76 -8.97 19.71
CA GLY A 217 -28.09 -8.00 20.58
C GLY A 217 -26.58 -7.87 20.33
N PRO A 218 -25.85 -7.21 21.26
CA PRO A 218 -24.39 -7.08 21.19
C PRO A 218 -23.64 -8.42 21.11
N LEU A 219 -24.18 -9.47 21.74
CA LEU A 219 -23.62 -10.82 21.66
C LEU A 219 -23.73 -11.38 20.24
N THR A 220 -24.87 -11.23 19.58
CA THR A 220 -25.09 -11.67 18.19
C THR A 220 -24.12 -10.96 17.25
N TYR A 221 -23.97 -9.64 17.38
CA TYR A 221 -22.96 -8.88 16.64
C TYR A 221 -21.54 -9.40 16.89
N GLY A 222 -21.17 -9.67 18.15
CA GLY A 222 -19.87 -10.25 18.51
C GLY A 222 -19.63 -11.63 17.90
N VAL A 223 -20.66 -12.49 17.87
CA VAL A 223 -20.61 -13.81 17.23
C VAL A 223 -20.47 -13.69 15.71
N MET A 224 -21.24 -12.82 15.06
CA MET A 224 -21.15 -12.58 13.61
C MET A 224 -19.78 -12.05 13.20
N LEU A 225 -19.25 -11.08 13.95
CA LEU A 225 -17.91 -10.55 13.72
C LEU A 225 -16.82 -11.58 14.04
N GLY A 226 -17.03 -12.41 15.06
CA GLY A 226 -16.19 -13.56 15.38
C GLY A 226 -16.16 -14.61 14.26
N ALA A 227 -17.32 -14.93 13.66
CA ALA A 227 -17.44 -15.86 12.54
C ALA A 227 -16.70 -15.31 11.30
N PHE A 228 -16.84 -14.02 11.01
CA PHE A 228 -16.04 -13.34 10.00
C PHE A 228 -14.54 -13.47 10.30
N GLY A 229 -14.12 -13.26 11.55
CA GLY A 229 -12.73 -13.45 11.99
C GLY A 229 -12.22 -14.88 11.76
N VAL A 230 -12.96 -15.90 12.19
CA VAL A 230 -12.61 -17.33 12.02
C VAL A 230 -12.46 -17.68 10.54
N GLY A 231 -13.40 -17.25 9.71
CA GLY A 231 -13.31 -17.40 8.27
C GLY A 231 -12.05 -16.77 7.69
N ALA A 232 -11.69 -15.59 8.20
CA ALA A 232 -10.49 -14.86 7.81
C ALA A 232 -9.20 -15.59 8.21
N ILE A 233 -9.16 -16.28 9.35
CA ILE A 233 -8.07 -17.22 9.70
C ILE A 233 -7.99 -18.36 8.69
N GLY A 234 -9.13 -18.99 8.38
CA GLY A 234 -9.21 -20.07 7.40
C GLY A 234 -8.68 -19.63 6.02
N GLY A 235 -9.09 -18.46 5.56
CA GLY A 235 -8.60 -17.85 4.32
C GLY A 235 -7.09 -17.62 4.34
N ALA A 236 -6.52 -17.17 5.47
CA ALA A 236 -5.07 -16.99 5.61
C ALA A 236 -4.31 -18.31 5.48
N LEU A 237 -4.77 -19.37 6.16
CA LEU A 237 -4.14 -20.70 6.17
C LEU A 237 -4.15 -21.36 4.79
N VAL A 238 -5.25 -21.23 4.06
CA VAL A 238 -5.43 -21.83 2.73
C VAL A 238 -4.79 -20.98 1.63
N SER A 239 -4.47 -19.71 1.90
CA SER A 239 -3.95 -18.76 0.90
C SER A 239 -2.67 -19.21 0.21
N ALA A 240 -1.76 -19.90 0.90
CA ALA A 240 -0.50 -20.38 0.33
C ALA A 240 -0.76 -21.49 -0.70
N ARG A 241 -1.55 -22.50 -0.31
CA ARG A 241 -1.91 -23.61 -1.21
C ARG A 241 -2.72 -23.15 -2.41
N LEU A 242 -3.69 -22.25 -2.22
CA LEU A 242 -4.46 -21.70 -3.34
C LEU A 242 -3.57 -21.00 -4.37
N ARG A 243 -2.50 -20.34 -3.94
CA ARG A 243 -1.54 -19.66 -4.82
C ARG A 243 -0.69 -20.63 -5.64
N GLU A 244 -0.49 -21.86 -5.19
CA GLU A 244 0.23 -22.90 -5.93
C GLU A 244 -0.64 -23.52 -7.03
N VAL A 245 -1.94 -23.67 -6.78
CA VAL A 245 -2.87 -24.37 -7.69
C VAL A 245 -3.73 -23.46 -8.56
N MET A 246 -3.91 -22.19 -8.20
CA MET A 246 -4.78 -21.24 -8.91
C MET A 246 -4.01 -19.99 -9.31
N SER A 247 -4.35 -19.46 -10.49
CA SER A 247 -3.85 -18.15 -10.92
C SER A 247 -4.34 -17.02 -10.01
N SER A 248 -3.54 -15.95 -9.89
CA SER A 248 -3.90 -14.74 -9.13
C SER A 248 -5.30 -14.24 -9.46
N GLU A 249 -5.65 -14.17 -10.75
CA GLU A 249 -6.95 -13.67 -11.18
C GLU A 249 -8.10 -14.57 -10.71
N TRP A 250 -7.92 -15.89 -10.75
CA TRP A 250 -8.94 -16.83 -10.27
C TRP A 250 -9.20 -16.69 -8.76
N ILE A 251 -8.16 -16.52 -7.96
CA ILE A 251 -8.30 -16.31 -6.51
C ILE A 251 -9.08 -15.01 -6.24
N VAL A 252 -8.78 -13.92 -6.96
CA VAL A 252 -9.53 -12.67 -6.81
C VAL A 252 -10.99 -12.86 -7.25
N ARG A 253 -11.27 -13.54 -8.36
CA ARG A 253 -12.66 -13.80 -8.80
C ARG A 253 -13.44 -14.61 -7.78
N VAL A 254 -12.86 -15.69 -7.25
CA VAL A 254 -13.49 -16.48 -6.18
C VAL A 254 -13.75 -15.61 -4.95
N ALA A 255 -12.81 -14.74 -4.59
CA ALA A 255 -13.00 -13.82 -3.47
C ALA A 255 -14.18 -12.86 -3.72
N PHE A 256 -14.28 -12.22 -4.89
CA PHE A 256 -15.41 -11.36 -5.25
C PHE A 256 -16.75 -12.13 -5.28
N LEU A 257 -16.77 -13.34 -5.86
CA LEU A 257 -17.96 -14.17 -5.93
C LEU A 257 -18.43 -14.65 -4.55
N GLY A 258 -17.51 -15.12 -3.71
CA GLY A 258 -17.82 -15.57 -2.36
C GLY A 258 -18.33 -14.44 -1.48
N PHE A 259 -17.79 -13.24 -1.65
CA PHE A 259 -18.28 -12.04 -0.97
C PHE A 259 -19.64 -11.56 -1.50
N ALA A 260 -19.86 -11.60 -2.82
CA ALA A 260 -21.15 -11.27 -3.43
C ALA A 260 -22.26 -12.22 -2.93
N PHE A 261 -21.97 -13.53 -2.96
CA PHE A 261 -22.83 -14.56 -2.36
C PHE A 261 -23.11 -14.23 -0.89
N SER A 262 -22.07 -13.84 -0.15
CA SER A 262 -22.22 -13.55 1.26
C SER A 262 -23.10 -12.33 1.55
N SER A 263 -22.92 -11.26 0.77
CA SER A 263 -23.72 -10.04 0.87
C SER A 263 -25.17 -10.30 0.48
N GLY A 264 -25.39 -11.06 -0.60
CA GLY A 264 -26.74 -11.42 -1.08
C GLY A 264 -27.52 -12.26 -0.07
N VAL A 265 -26.90 -13.28 0.54
CA VAL A 265 -27.56 -14.08 1.57
C VAL A 265 -27.80 -13.27 2.84
N THR A 266 -26.83 -12.44 3.26
CA THR A 266 -26.99 -11.56 4.43
C THR A 266 -28.13 -10.56 4.25
N ALA A 267 -28.39 -10.11 3.02
CA ALA A 267 -29.49 -9.18 2.72
C ALA A 267 -30.88 -9.76 2.98
N VAL A 268 -31.04 -11.09 2.86
CA VAL A 268 -32.36 -11.77 2.94
C VAL A 268 -32.50 -12.68 4.16
N SER A 269 -31.39 -13.04 4.81
CA SER A 269 -31.37 -13.98 5.92
C SER A 269 -31.77 -13.31 7.24
N THR A 270 -32.79 -13.86 7.90
CA THR A 270 -33.16 -13.53 9.27
C THR A 270 -32.52 -14.45 10.31
N SER A 271 -31.86 -15.53 9.88
CA SER A 271 -31.27 -16.53 10.78
C SER A 271 -29.84 -16.16 11.17
N SER A 272 -29.60 -16.00 12.47
CA SER A 272 -28.26 -15.73 13.04
C SER A 272 -27.21 -16.77 12.62
N ILE A 273 -27.60 -18.05 12.55
CA ILE A 273 -26.68 -19.14 12.20
C ILE A 273 -26.27 -19.06 10.73
N ILE A 274 -27.25 -18.90 9.83
CA ILE A 274 -27.00 -18.81 8.38
C ILE A 274 -26.13 -17.58 8.09
N THR A 275 -26.49 -16.43 8.66
CA THR A 275 -25.74 -15.20 8.46
C THR A 275 -24.30 -15.34 8.99
N SER A 276 -24.11 -15.95 10.16
CA SER A 276 -22.76 -16.19 10.72
C SER A 276 -21.90 -17.12 9.85
N LEU A 277 -22.47 -18.22 9.34
CA LEU A 277 -21.74 -19.16 8.46
C LEU A 277 -21.29 -18.49 7.16
N VAL A 278 -22.17 -17.68 6.59
CA VAL A 278 -21.90 -16.95 5.37
C VAL A 278 -20.88 -15.82 5.60
N LEU A 279 -20.94 -15.14 6.75
CA LEU A 279 -19.92 -14.16 7.14
C LEU A 279 -18.52 -14.78 7.31
N ALA A 280 -18.43 -16.06 7.68
CA ALA A 280 -17.14 -16.76 7.67
C ALA A 280 -16.58 -16.90 6.23
N ILE A 281 -17.44 -17.16 5.24
CA ILE A 281 -17.03 -17.16 3.83
C ILE A 281 -16.55 -15.76 3.41
N ALA A 282 -17.28 -14.71 3.78
CA ALA A 282 -16.87 -13.32 3.54
C ALA A 282 -15.50 -13.02 4.16
N GLY A 283 -15.27 -13.43 5.42
CA GLY A 283 -14.00 -13.26 6.11
C GLY A 283 -12.82 -13.95 5.41
N ALA A 284 -13.03 -15.17 4.92
CA ALA A 284 -12.03 -15.89 4.13
C ALA A 284 -11.68 -15.15 2.84
N CYS A 285 -12.71 -14.73 2.09
CA CYS A 285 -12.56 -13.97 0.86
C CYS A 285 -11.87 -12.61 1.07
N TRP A 286 -12.14 -11.94 2.20
CA TRP A 286 -11.51 -10.67 2.58
C TRP A 286 -9.99 -10.81 2.66
N VAL A 287 -9.53 -11.82 3.39
CA VAL A 287 -8.10 -12.05 3.57
C VAL A 287 -7.45 -12.53 2.29
N LEU A 288 -8.10 -13.43 1.56
CA LEU A 288 -7.58 -13.91 0.28
C LEU A 288 -7.35 -12.76 -0.70
N ALA A 289 -8.34 -11.87 -0.86
CA ALA A 289 -8.21 -10.71 -1.74
C ALA A 289 -7.12 -9.73 -1.27
N LEU A 290 -7.18 -9.26 -0.02
CA LEU A 290 -6.24 -8.25 0.48
C LEU A 290 -4.80 -8.76 0.57
N SER A 291 -4.61 -10.02 0.99
CA SER A 291 -3.29 -10.66 1.03
C SER A 291 -2.71 -10.79 -0.37
N LEU A 292 -3.55 -11.17 -1.34
CA LEU A 292 -3.13 -11.31 -2.73
C LEU A 292 -2.79 -9.97 -3.37
N PHE A 293 -3.63 -8.94 -3.22
CA PHE A 293 -3.32 -7.59 -3.72
C PHE A 293 -2.01 -7.07 -3.13
N ASN A 294 -1.83 -7.22 -1.82
CA ASN A 294 -0.60 -6.82 -1.15
C ASN A 294 0.62 -7.57 -1.70
N THR A 295 0.52 -8.89 -1.87
CA THR A 295 1.59 -9.73 -2.43
C THR A 295 1.92 -9.34 -3.87
N ILE A 296 0.91 -9.10 -4.72
CA ILE A 296 1.14 -8.70 -6.12
C ILE A 296 1.83 -7.34 -6.17
N VAL A 297 1.43 -6.37 -5.35
CA VAL A 297 2.11 -5.06 -5.28
C VAL A 297 3.56 -5.24 -4.86
N GLN A 298 3.85 -6.08 -3.87
CA GLN A 298 5.23 -6.34 -3.44
C GLN A 298 6.08 -6.98 -4.55
N LEU A 299 5.55 -7.99 -5.24
CA LEU A 299 6.28 -8.72 -6.27
C LEU A 299 6.38 -7.96 -7.61
N SER A 300 5.43 -7.06 -7.88
CA SER A 300 5.41 -6.25 -9.10
C SER A 300 6.13 -4.91 -8.94
N THR A 301 6.76 -4.67 -7.80
CA THR A 301 7.42 -3.39 -7.50
C THR A 301 8.88 -3.59 -7.07
N PRO A 302 9.84 -2.88 -7.68
CA PRO A 302 11.24 -2.90 -7.27
C PRO A 302 11.43 -2.43 -5.82
N ARG A 303 12.46 -2.97 -5.15
CA ARG A 303 12.74 -2.71 -3.72
C ARG A 303 12.85 -1.22 -3.36
N TRP A 304 13.31 -0.37 -4.29
CA TRP A 304 13.49 1.06 -4.04
C TRP A 304 12.18 1.86 -3.98
N VAL A 305 11.07 1.31 -4.50
CA VAL A 305 9.76 1.98 -4.57
C VAL A 305 8.61 1.14 -3.97
N VAL A 306 8.88 -0.09 -3.53
CA VAL A 306 7.89 -1.02 -2.96
C VAL A 306 7.08 -0.42 -1.82
N GLY A 307 7.72 0.29 -0.88
CA GLY A 307 7.02 0.93 0.24
C GLY A 307 6.01 1.98 -0.23
N ARG A 308 6.34 2.75 -1.27
CA ARG A 308 5.47 3.80 -1.82
C ARG A 308 4.30 3.21 -2.61
N ALA A 309 4.56 2.16 -3.39
CA ALA A 309 3.50 1.44 -4.07
C ALA A 309 2.52 0.78 -3.09
N LEU A 310 3.03 0.22 -1.98
CA LEU A 310 2.20 -0.30 -0.89
C LEU A 310 1.36 0.79 -0.21
N SER A 311 1.94 1.96 0.10
CA SER A 311 1.18 3.09 0.67
C SER A 311 0.07 3.56 -0.28
N LEU A 312 0.33 3.67 -1.59
CA LEU A 312 -0.69 4.04 -2.58
C LEU A 312 -1.78 2.98 -2.69
N TYR A 313 -1.40 1.70 -2.65
CA TYR A 313 -2.35 0.58 -2.59
C TYR A 313 -3.24 0.62 -1.36
N GLN A 314 -2.66 0.84 -0.19
CA GLN A 314 -3.41 0.98 1.06
C GLN A 314 -4.32 2.22 0.99
N THR A 315 -3.81 3.35 0.51
CA THR A 315 -4.61 4.58 0.33
C THR A 315 -5.85 4.30 -0.51
N LEU A 316 -5.71 3.70 -1.69
CA LEU A 316 -6.86 3.43 -2.56
C LEU A 316 -7.79 2.36 -1.96
N THR A 317 -7.26 1.31 -1.37
CA THR A 317 -8.09 0.23 -0.82
C THR A 317 -8.89 0.69 0.40
N PHE A 318 -8.23 1.34 1.37
CA PHE A 318 -8.91 1.90 2.55
C PHE A 318 -9.75 3.13 2.21
N GLY A 319 -9.38 3.88 1.17
CA GLY A 319 -10.23 4.93 0.61
C GLY A 319 -11.51 4.37 0.02
N GLY A 320 -11.43 3.24 -0.70
CA GLY A 320 -12.60 2.47 -1.12
C GLY A 320 -13.46 2.06 0.08
N ILE A 321 -12.85 1.53 1.14
CA ILE A 321 -13.59 1.16 2.37
C ILE A 321 -14.29 2.36 3.00
N ALA A 322 -13.61 3.50 3.13
CA ALA A 322 -14.18 4.69 3.74
C ALA A 322 -15.33 5.28 2.90
N VAL A 323 -15.11 5.46 1.60
CA VAL A 323 -16.13 5.96 0.67
C VAL A 323 -17.31 5.00 0.59
N GLY A 324 -17.04 3.69 0.53
CA GLY A 324 -18.07 2.65 0.50
C GLY A 324 -18.88 2.64 1.78
N SER A 325 -18.25 2.71 2.94
CA SER A 325 -18.97 2.72 4.23
C SER A 325 -19.96 3.89 4.31
N TRP A 326 -19.56 5.09 3.87
CA TRP A 326 -20.47 6.23 3.77
C TRP A 326 -21.60 5.97 2.76
N LEU A 327 -21.24 5.56 1.52
CA LEU A 327 -22.21 5.32 0.45
C LEU A 327 -23.27 4.26 0.81
N TRP A 328 -22.84 3.14 1.41
CA TRP A 328 -23.75 2.07 1.82
C TRP A 328 -24.58 2.44 3.04
N GLY A 329 -24.06 3.30 3.91
CA GLY A 329 -24.80 3.89 5.03
C GLY A 329 -25.94 4.77 4.54
N GLU A 330 -25.66 5.68 3.60
CA GLU A 330 -26.66 6.55 2.96
C GLU A 330 -27.74 5.72 2.24
N LEU A 331 -27.33 4.75 1.41
CA LEU A 331 -28.25 3.85 0.72
C LEU A 331 -29.11 3.01 1.68
N ALA A 332 -28.55 2.63 2.84
CA ALA A 332 -29.30 1.89 3.86
C ALA A 332 -30.33 2.78 4.56
N GLU A 333 -30.03 4.06 4.76
CA GLU A 333 -30.94 5.03 5.38
C GLU A 333 -32.12 5.37 4.47
N ASP A 334 -31.88 5.56 3.16
CA ASP A 334 -32.94 5.93 2.21
C ASP A 334 -33.78 4.73 1.72
N TYR A 335 -33.14 3.57 1.50
CA TYR A 335 -33.75 2.43 0.80
C TYR A 335 -33.74 1.12 1.61
N GLY A 336 -33.18 1.13 2.82
CA GLY A 336 -33.10 -0.02 3.70
C GLY A 336 -31.84 -0.88 3.51
N ILE A 337 -31.53 -1.63 4.57
CA ILE A 337 -30.28 -2.42 4.70
C ILE A 337 -30.18 -3.52 3.63
N SER A 338 -31.27 -4.26 3.41
CA SER A 338 -31.31 -5.34 2.42
C SER A 338 -31.04 -4.83 1.01
N TYR A 339 -31.60 -3.68 0.65
CA TYR A 339 -31.36 -3.06 -0.65
C TYR A 339 -29.89 -2.64 -0.81
N SER A 340 -29.32 -1.99 0.21
CA SER A 340 -27.90 -1.60 0.21
C SER A 340 -26.95 -2.80 0.05
N LEU A 341 -27.21 -3.91 0.75
CA LEU A 341 -26.44 -5.15 0.62
C LEU A 341 -26.60 -5.85 -0.74
N LEU A 342 -27.78 -5.79 -1.34
CA LEU A 342 -28.02 -6.28 -2.71
C LEU A 342 -27.31 -5.42 -3.76
N CYS A 343 -27.33 -4.09 -3.63
CA CYS A 343 -26.56 -3.19 -4.48
C CYS A 343 -25.06 -3.45 -4.36
N SER A 344 -24.55 -3.68 -3.14
CA SER A 344 -23.17 -4.11 -2.93
C SER A 344 -22.88 -5.45 -3.61
N CYS A 345 -23.77 -6.45 -3.48
CA CYS A 345 -23.65 -7.73 -4.17
C CYS A 345 -23.52 -7.56 -5.70
N VAL A 346 -24.36 -6.72 -6.31
CA VAL A 346 -24.28 -6.40 -7.74
C VAL A 346 -22.94 -5.74 -8.08
N LEU A 347 -22.47 -4.79 -7.26
CA LEU A 347 -21.17 -4.14 -7.46
C LEU A 347 -20.00 -5.13 -7.37
N MET A 348 -20.09 -6.13 -6.49
CA MET A 348 -19.10 -7.20 -6.40
C MET A 348 -19.10 -8.10 -7.65
N LEU A 349 -20.27 -8.43 -8.19
CA LEU A 349 -20.39 -9.16 -9.45
C LEU A 349 -19.84 -8.35 -10.63
N LEU A 350 -20.08 -7.04 -10.68
CA LEU A 350 -19.44 -6.14 -11.64
C LEU A 350 -17.92 -6.14 -11.47
N GLY A 351 -17.43 -6.21 -10.24
CA GLY A 351 -16.01 -6.43 -9.93
C GLY A 351 -15.45 -7.68 -10.61
N VAL A 352 -16.19 -8.79 -10.65
CA VAL A 352 -15.78 -10.01 -11.39
C VAL A 352 -15.64 -9.73 -12.88
N VAL A 353 -16.61 -9.02 -13.48
CA VAL A 353 -16.59 -8.65 -14.90
C VAL A 353 -15.42 -7.72 -15.23
N VAL A 354 -15.13 -6.74 -14.35
CA VAL A 354 -13.95 -5.88 -14.49
C VAL A 354 -12.66 -6.72 -14.50
N GLY A 355 -12.60 -7.81 -13.72
CA GLY A 355 -11.51 -8.78 -13.74
C GLY A 355 -11.31 -9.53 -15.06
N LEU A 356 -12.30 -9.53 -15.96
CA LEU A 356 -12.12 -10.05 -17.33
C LEU A 356 -11.28 -9.10 -18.20
N LYS A 357 -11.45 -7.78 -18.03
CA LYS A 357 -10.70 -6.76 -18.78
C LYS A 357 -9.39 -6.36 -18.09
N LEU A 358 -9.40 -6.27 -16.76
CA LEU A 358 -8.27 -5.89 -15.91
C LEU A 358 -7.77 -7.11 -15.13
N ALA A 359 -7.44 -8.18 -15.85
CA ALA A 359 -6.95 -9.42 -15.25
C ALA A 359 -5.67 -9.16 -14.44
N MET A 360 -5.60 -9.75 -13.24
CA MET A 360 -4.42 -9.64 -12.38
C MET A 360 -3.17 -10.18 -13.07
N PRO A 361 -2.02 -9.50 -12.89
CA PRO A 361 -0.76 -9.99 -13.42
C PRO A 361 -0.41 -11.36 -12.80
N ALA A 362 0.15 -12.25 -13.62
CA ALA A 362 0.63 -13.54 -13.15
C ALA A 362 1.85 -13.36 -12.24
N PHE A 363 1.98 -14.24 -11.23
CA PHE A 363 3.09 -14.21 -10.27
C PHE A 363 4.48 -14.29 -10.92
N ALA A 364 4.58 -14.82 -12.14
CA ALA A 364 5.85 -15.09 -12.82
C ALA A 364 6.36 -13.97 -13.74
N SER A 365 5.77 -12.77 -13.74
CA SER A 365 5.90 -11.93 -14.94
C SER A 365 7.24 -11.20 -15.15
N LEU A 366 8.02 -10.79 -14.12
CA LEU A 366 9.31 -10.09 -14.31
C LEU A 366 10.25 -10.24 -13.10
N ASN A 367 11.54 -10.47 -13.33
CA ASN A 367 12.56 -10.40 -12.27
C ASN A 367 12.93 -8.94 -11.98
N LEU A 368 12.33 -8.37 -10.94
CA LEU A 368 12.54 -6.97 -10.54
C LEU A 368 13.70 -6.76 -9.56
N ASP A 369 14.54 -7.77 -9.33
CA ASP A 369 15.73 -7.58 -8.49
C ASP A 369 16.73 -6.61 -9.13
N PRO A 370 17.50 -5.86 -8.31
CA PRO A 370 18.47 -4.89 -8.82
C PRO A 370 19.50 -5.54 -9.74
N LEU A 371 19.72 -4.94 -10.91
CA LEU A 371 20.70 -5.44 -11.87
C LEU A 371 22.14 -5.35 -11.33
N ASN A 372 22.44 -4.34 -10.50
CA ASN A 372 23.73 -4.10 -9.84
C ASN A 372 24.97 -4.15 -10.76
N ARG A 373 24.80 -3.92 -12.07
CA ARG A 373 25.90 -3.84 -13.05
C ARG A 373 26.50 -2.43 -13.17
N PHE A 374 25.86 -1.41 -12.59
CA PHE A 374 26.30 -0.01 -12.72
C PHE A 374 27.43 0.29 -11.74
N VAL A 375 28.58 0.70 -12.29
CA VAL A 375 29.69 1.31 -11.55
C VAL A 375 29.71 2.78 -11.90
N GLU A 376 29.77 3.64 -10.88
CA GLU A 376 29.86 5.09 -11.10
C GLU A 376 31.15 5.41 -11.87
N PRO A 377 31.06 6.09 -13.02
CA PRO A 377 32.24 6.39 -13.81
C PRO A 377 33.12 7.41 -13.09
N PRO A 378 34.45 7.26 -13.12
CA PRO A 378 35.34 8.28 -12.57
C PRO A 378 35.18 9.58 -13.35
N LEU A 379 34.74 10.64 -12.68
CA LEU A 379 34.61 11.98 -13.26
C LEU A 379 35.87 12.80 -12.98
N ARG A 380 36.29 13.58 -13.97
CA ARG A 380 37.38 14.57 -13.83
C ARG A 380 36.92 15.87 -13.16
N LEU A 381 35.62 16.11 -13.06
CA LEU A 381 35.00 17.25 -12.36
C LEU A 381 34.59 16.85 -10.94
N ASP A 382 34.70 17.77 -9.98
CA ASP A 382 34.26 17.53 -8.59
C ASP A 382 32.75 17.68 -8.41
N VAL A 383 31.98 16.81 -9.05
CA VAL A 383 30.52 16.91 -9.07
C VAL A 383 29.94 16.54 -7.71
N LYS A 384 29.39 17.55 -7.00
CA LYS A 384 28.64 17.34 -5.75
C LYS A 384 27.35 16.53 -6.04
N PRO A 385 26.83 15.73 -5.09
CA PRO A 385 25.61 14.94 -5.27
C PRO A 385 24.38 15.73 -5.76
N ARG A 386 24.29 17.01 -5.36
CA ARG A 386 23.19 17.93 -5.71
C ARG A 386 23.39 18.69 -7.03
N SER A 387 24.52 18.50 -7.71
CA SER A 387 24.83 19.22 -8.94
C SER A 387 24.00 18.69 -10.11
N GLY A 388 23.47 19.59 -10.93
CA GLY A 388 22.68 19.31 -12.13
C GLY A 388 22.12 20.61 -12.71
N PRO A 389 21.23 20.53 -13.71
CA PRO A 389 20.72 19.32 -14.37
C PRO A 389 21.79 18.49 -15.09
N ILE A 390 21.59 17.18 -15.19
CA ILE A 390 22.49 16.29 -15.94
C ILE A 390 21.76 15.81 -17.20
N ALA A 391 22.34 16.07 -18.36
CA ALA A 391 21.89 15.56 -19.65
C ALA A 391 22.74 14.33 -20.04
N ILE A 392 22.05 13.28 -20.47
CA ILE A 392 22.67 12.04 -20.92
C ILE A 392 22.31 11.83 -22.38
N LEU A 393 23.32 11.59 -23.20
CA LEU A 393 23.16 11.22 -24.60
C LEU A 393 23.80 9.84 -24.82
N ILE A 394 23.09 8.95 -25.50
CA ILE A 394 23.58 7.61 -25.82
C ILE A 394 23.44 7.39 -27.32
N ASP A 395 24.58 7.20 -27.98
CA ASP A 395 24.63 7.02 -29.43
C ASP A 395 24.60 5.53 -29.77
N TYR A 396 23.69 5.15 -30.67
CA TYR A 396 23.55 3.83 -31.26
C TYR A 396 23.81 3.93 -32.75
N GLU A 397 24.63 3.04 -33.27
CA GLU A 397 24.78 2.77 -34.69
C GLU A 397 23.84 1.61 -35.06
N ILE A 398 22.79 1.90 -35.83
CA ILE A 398 21.68 1.00 -36.20
C ILE A 398 21.40 1.17 -37.70
N HIS A 399 21.43 0.06 -38.44
CA HIS A 399 21.12 0.07 -39.87
C HIS A 399 19.61 0.07 -40.14
N ASP A 400 19.23 0.53 -41.33
CA ASP A 400 17.83 0.65 -41.76
C ASP A 400 17.04 -0.67 -41.70
N GLU A 401 17.71 -1.81 -41.94
CA GLU A 401 17.11 -3.15 -41.90
C GLU A 401 16.62 -3.55 -40.49
N ASP A 402 17.25 -3.03 -39.45
CA ASP A 402 16.98 -3.36 -38.04
C ASP A 402 15.96 -2.39 -37.40
N LEU A 403 15.51 -1.35 -38.12
CA LEU A 403 14.60 -0.32 -37.61
C LEU A 403 13.25 -0.86 -37.13
N GLY A 404 12.75 -1.91 -37.79
CA GLY A 404 11.50 -2.57 -37.43
C GLY A 404 11.51 -3.16 -36.02
N GLU A 405 12.68 -3.58 -35.53
CA GLU A 405 12.88 -4.09 -34.18
C GLU A 405 13.37 -3.01 -33.20
N PHE A 406 14.25 -2.11 -33.67
CA PHE A 406 14.84 -1.04 -32.86
C PHE A 406 13.81 -0.05 -32.33
N LEU A 407 12.89 0.45 -33.16
CA LEU A 407 11.92 1.48 -32.74
C LEU A 407 10.96 0.99 -31.65
N PRO A 408 10.37 -0.24 -31.74
CA PRO A 408 9.61 -0.83 -30.63
C PRO A 408 10.43 -0.96 -29.33
N LEU A 409 11.68 -1.41 -29.40
CA LEU A 409 12.57 -1.53 -28.24
C LEU A 409 12.86 -0.15 -27.62
N MET A 410 13.05 0.89 -28.44
CA MET A 410 13.23 2.25 -27.95
C MET A 410 11.95 2.83 -27.32
N ALA A 411 10.76 2.46 -27.81
CA ALA A 411 9.49 2.83 -27.19
C ALA A 411 9.29 2.15 -25.82
N GLU A 412 9.73 0.91 -25.66
CA GLU A 412 9.81 0.23 -24.36
C GLU A 412 10.82 0.90 -23.44
N ARG A 413 12.03 1.15 -23.94
CA ARG A 413 13.09 1.84 -23.21
C ARG A 413 12.67 3.22 -22.72
N ARG A 414 11.98 4.01 -23.55
CA ARG A 414 11.41 5.30 -23.17
C ARG A 414 10.53 5.18 -21.91
N ARG A 415 9.65 4.17 -21.86
CA ARG A 415 8.79 3.92 -20.70
C ARG A 415 9.62 3.61 -19.45
N ILE A 416 10.63 2.75 -19.56
CA ILE A 416 11.55 2.40 -18.46
C ILE A 416 12.29 3.66 -17.96
N ARG A 417 12.82 4.49 -18.86
CA ARG A 417 13.55 5.72 -18.51
C ARG A 417 12.68 6.71 -17.74
N LEU A 418 11.49 7.00 -18.25
CA LEU A 418 10.55 7.94 -17.63
C LEU A 418 10.05 7.43 -16.28
N ARG A 419 9.80 6.12 -16.16
CA ARG A 419 9.40 5.44 -14.92
C ARG A 419 10.43 5.64 -13.81
N ASP A 420 11.72 5.52 -14.11
CA ASP A 420 12.80 5.45 -13.11
C ASP A 420 13.40 6.79 -12.70
N GLY A 421 13.04 7.90 -13.34
CA GLY A 421 13.74 9.15 -13.07
C GLY A 421 13.66 10.20 -14.16
N ALA A 422 13.83 9.77 -15.40
CA ALA A 422 14.21 10.64 -16.49
C ALA A 422 13.09 11.61 -16.89
N ARG A 423 13.50 12.76 -17.44
CA ARG A 423 12.65 13.79 -18.03
C ARG A 423 13.15 14.11 -19.43
N ASN A 424 12.31 14.73 -20.25
CA ASN A 424 12.66 15.19 -21.61
C ASN A 424 13.36 14.10 -22.43
N TRP A 425 12.80 12.89 -22.44
CA TRP A 425 13.34 11.79 -23.24
C TRP A 425 13.02 12.03 -24.71
N ASN A 426 14.05 12.01 -25.55
CA ASN A 426 13.96 12.14 -27.00
C ASN A 426 14.81 11.07 -27.68
N LEU A 427 14.40 10.65 -28.87
CA LEU A 427 15.20 9.85 -29.79
C LEU A 427 15.41 10.67 -31.05
N MET A 428 16.66 10.88 -31.41
CA MET A 428 17.07 11.71 -32.54
C MET A 428 17.82 10.83 -33.54
N ARG A 429 17.66 11.12 -34.82
CA ARG A 429 18.45 10.52 -35.91
C ARG A 429 19.40 11.59 -36.42
N ASP A 430 20.67 11.27 -36.53
CA ASP A 430 21.66 12.18 -37.10
C ASP A 430 21.38 12.37 -38.60
N LEU A 431 21.35 13.63 -39.05
CA LEU A 431 21.08 13.99 -40.45
C LEU A 431 22.33 13.87 -41.33
N GLU A 432 23.51 14.01 -40.74
CA GLU A 432 24.79 13.85 -41.43
C GLU A 432 25.20 12.38 -41.49
N ASN A 433 24.86 11.61 -40.44
CA ASN A 433 25.12 10.17 -40.36
C ASN A 433 23.82 9.40 -40.05
N PRO A 434 23.01 9.03 -41.05
CA PRO A 434 21.70 8.42 -40.84
C PRO A 434 21.69 7.10 -40.06
N ASP A 435 22.81 6.39 -39.98
CA ASP A 435 22.94 5.16 -39.18
C ASP A 435 23.07 5.45 -37.67
N ILE A 436 23.32 6.71 -37.28
CA ILE A 436 23.47 7.11 -35.88
C ILE A 436 22.14 7.62 -35.32
N TRP A 437 21.71 6.96 -34.25
CA TRP A 437 20.56 7.32 -33.45
C TRP A 437 20.99 7.69 -32.04
N THR A 438 20.58 8.85 -31.55
CA THR A 438 20.93 9.35 -30.22
C THR A 438 19.70 9.37 -29.31
N GLU A 439 19.74 8.59 -28.24
CA GLU A 439 18.83 8.72 -27.10
C GLU A 439 19.30 9.87 -26.21
N SER A 440 18.43 10.85 -25.94
CA SER A 440 18.71 11.95 -25.01
C SER A 440 17.69 11.96 -23.87
N TYR A 441 18.15 12.16 -22.64
CA TYR A 441 17.28 12.36 -21.48
C TYR A 441 17.97 13.17 -20.37
N HIS A 442 17.15 13.77 -19.50
CA HIS A 442 17.60 14.64 -18.41
C HIS A 442 17.27 14.05 -17.05
N VAL A 443 18.15 14.27 -16.08
CA VAL A 443 17.91 13.99 -14.66
C VAL A 443 18.28 15.23 -13.81
N PRO A 444 17.57 15.49 -12.69
CA PRO A 444 17.72 16.75 -11.97
C PRO A 444 19.09 16.98 -11.36
N THR A 445 19.74 15.91 -10.88
CA THR A 445 21.01 15.97 -10.15
C THR A 445 21.87 14.73 -10.42
N TRP A 446 23.16 14.82 -10.10
CA TRP A 446 24.09 13.69 -10.18
C TRP A 446 23.66 12.51 -9.31
N VAL A 447 23.18 12.76 -8.08
CA VAL A 447 22.67 11.68 -7.22
C VAL A 447 21.44 11.01 -7.82
N GLU A 448 20.56 11.76 -8.51
CA GLU A 448 19.43 11.16 -9.23
C GLU A 448 19.89 10.39 -10.47
N TYR A 449 20.96 10.81 -11.16
CA TYR A 449 21.58 10.01 -12.22
C TYR A 449 22.11 8.67 -11.69
N VAL A 450 22.86 8.69 -10.59
CA VAL A 450 23.40 7.49 -9.96
C VAL A 450 22.27 6.57 -9.50
N ARG A 451 21.27 7.12 -8.79
CA ARG A 451 20.06 6.38 -8.40
C ARG A 451 19.32 5.80 -9.59
N HIS A 452 19.11 6.57 -10.64
CA HIS A 452 18.43 6.12 -11.86
C HIS A 452 19.10 4.87 -12.46
N ASN A 453 20.43 4.78 -12.44
CA ASN A 453 21.12 3.59 -12.93
C ASN A 453 21.13 2.43 -11.94
N HIS A 454 21.15 2.68 -10.62
CA HIS A 454 20.98 1.64 -9.60
C HIS A 454 19.55 1.07 -9.53
N ARG A 455 18.54 1.85 -9.96
CA ARG A 455 17.12 1.45 -9.98
C ARG A 455 16.78 0.42 -11.07
N ARG A 456 17.69 0.16 -12.02
CA ARG A 456 17.48 -0.80 -13.12
C ARG A 456 17.33 -2.22 -12.60
N THR A 457 16.36 -2.94 -13.16
CA THR A 457 16.07 -4.33 -12.77
C THR A 457 16.63 -5.33 -13.79
N GLN A 458 16.68 -6.62 -13.41
CA GLN A 458 17.03 -7.72 -14.33
C GLN A 458 16.06 -7.80 -15.52
N ALA A 459 14.77 -7.60 -15.26
CA ALA A 459 13.73 -7.52 -16.28
C ALA A 459 13.97 -6.40 -17.31
N ASP A 460 14.47 -5.23 -16.86
CA ASP A 460 14.81 -4.15 -17.79
C ASP A 460 16.10 -4.44 -18.58
N ALA A 461 16.90 -5.42 -18.16
CA ALA A 461 18.17 -5.76 -18.81
C ALA A 461 17.96 -6.46 -20.15
N GLU A 462 16.90 -7.26 -20.30
CA GLU A 462 16.62 -7.97 -21.57
C GLU A 462 16.43 -7.00 -22.74
N ALA A 463 15.65 -5.93 -22.53
CA ALA A 463 15.46 -4.89 -23.55
C ALA A 463 16.78 -4.14 -23.86
N TRP A 464 17.65 -3.99 -22.86
CA TRP A 464 18.97 -3.39 -23.06
C TRP A 464 19.92 -4.32 -23.83
N ASP A 465 19.94 -5.60 -23.49
CA ASP A 465 20.80 -6.60 -24.10
C ASP A 465 20.41 -6.81 -25.58
N ARG A 466 19.11 -6.85 -25.90
CA ARG A 466 18.63 -6.85 -27.31
C ARG A 466 19.01 -5.57 -28.08
N LEU A 467 18.93 -4.41 -27.43
CA LEU A 467 19.39 -3.15 -28.06
C LEU A 467 20.90 -3.15 -28.31
N LEU A 468 21.68 -3.85 -27.49
CA LEU A 468 23.12 -4.02 -27.71
C LEU A 468 23.41 -4.99 -28.87
N GLU A 469 22.57 -6.00 -29.10
CA GLU A 469 22.70 -6.92 -30.23
C GLU A 469 22.43 -6.23 -31.57
N LEU A 470 21.48 -5.29 -31.61
CA LEU A 470 21.19 -4.49 -32.81
C LEU A 470 22.27 -3.43 -33.10
N HIS A 471 23.11 -3.10 -32.11
CA HIS A 471 24.16 -2.10 -32.28
C HIS A 471 25.36 -2.67 -33.06
N ARG A 472 25.65 -2.12 -34.24
CA ARG A 472 26.76 -2.60 -35.10
C ARG A 472 28.09 -1.87 -34.92
N GLY A 473 28.14 -0.91 -34.00
CA GLY A 473 29.36 -0.17 -33.71
C GLY A 473 30.45 -1.07 -33.12
N LYS A 474 31.72 -0.76 -33.43
CA LYS A 474 32.90 -1.54 -32.97
C LYS A 474 33.08 -1.52 -31.46
N THR A 475 32.46 -0.57 -30.76
CA THR A 475 32.52 -0.40 -29.31
C THR A 475 31.11 -0.36 -28.75
N ARG A 476 30.94 -0.57 -27.44
CA ARG A 476 29.63 -0.36 -26.78
C ARG A 476 29.09 1.05 -27.06
N PRO A 477 27.75 1.24 -27.04
CA PRO A 477 27.12 2.54 -27.25
C PRO A 477 27.77 3.64 -26.42
N ARG A 478 28.15 4.73 -27.07
CA ARG A 478 28.88 5.81 -26.42
C ARG A 478 27.92 6.60 -25.55
N VAL A 479 28.24 6.71 -24.25
CA VAL A 479 27.43 7.46 -23.27
C VAL A 479 28.10 8.79 -22.95
N HIS A 480 27.52 9.88 -23.43
CA HIS A 480 27.91 11.23 -23.07
C HIS A 480 27.15 11.69 -21.82
N ARG A 481 27.87 12.26 -20.86
CA ARG A 481 27.31 12.77 -19.60
C ARG A 481 27.68 14.24 -19.49
N MET A 482 26.68 15.09 -19.58
CA MET A 482 26.85 16.53 -19.62
C MET A 482 26.15 17.16 -18.42
N ILE A 483 26.74 18.19 -17.82
CA ILE A 483 26.07 19.04 -16.85
C ILE A 483 25.58 20.29 -17.56
N GLU A 484 24.28 20.55 -17.48
CA GLU A 484 23.67 21.72 -18.10
C GLU A 484 24.01 22.96 -17.26
N ARG A 485 24.49 24.01 -17.94
CA ARG A 485 24.80 25.30 -17.32
C ARG A 485 24.16 26.41 -18.13
N GLN A 486 23.42 27.28 -17.45
CA GLN A 486 22.99 28.53 -18.04
C GLN A 486 24.17 29.51 -18.01
N THR A 487 24.30 30.35 -19.03
CA THR A 487 25.43 31.26 -19.24
C THR A 487 25.49 32.45 -18.26
N ILE A 488 24.68 32.43 -17.20
CA ILE A 488 24.69 33.43 -16.13
C ILE A 488 25.65 32.93 -15.04
N PRO A 489 26.75 33.62 -14.74
CA PRO A 489 27.79 33.11 -13.83
C PRO A 489 27.25 33.03 -12.38
N PRO A 490 27.14 31.85 -11.77
CA PRO A 490 26.74 31.72 -10.37
C PRO A 490 27.99 31.67 -9.47
N THR A 491 27.93 32.34 -8.33
CA THR A 491 28.98 32.51 -7.30
C THR A 491 29.46 31.23 -6.60
N ASP A 492 29.11 30.04 -7.08
CA ASP A 492 29.23 28.78 -6.31
C ASP A 492 29.66 27.55 -7.15
N ASP A 493 30.39 27.76 -8.25
CA ASP A 493 30.66 26.68 -9.20
C ASP A 493 31.87 25.77 -8.85
N ILE A 494 31.71 24.52 -9.27
CA ILE A 494 32.58 23.37 -9.01
C ILE A 494 33.90 23.51 -9.78
N PHE A 495 35.02 23.54 -9.07
CA PHE A 495 36.36 23.56 -9.66
C PHE A 495 36.80 22.16 -10.14
N HIS A 496 37.76 22.10 -11.07
CA HIS A 496 38.47 20.86 -11.39
C HIS A 496 39.09 20.27 -10.13
N LYS A 497 39.05 18.94 -9.97
CA LYS A 497 39.80 18.30 -8.87
C LYS A 497 41.28 18.63 -9.04
N PRO A 498 41.98 19.16 -8.02
CA PRO A 498 43.42 19.27 -8.09
C PRO A 498 44.00 17.87 -8.27
N HIS A 499 44.92 17.73 -9.24
CA HIS A 499 45.65 16.49 -9.47
C HIS A 499 46.27 16.05 -8.14
N THR A 500 45.81 14.92 -7.60
CA THR A 500 46.49 14.26 -6.49
C THR A 500 47.58 13.41 -7.12
N ASP A 501 48.82 13.90 -7.09
CA ASP A 501 49.97 13.08 -7.47
C ASP A 501 50.00 11.86 -6.56
N GLN A 502 49.87 10.68 -7.17
CA GLN A 502 50.20 9.41 -6.53
C GLN A 502 51.71 9.22 -6.64
N HIS A 503 52.44 9.70 -5.63
CA HIS A 503 53.81 9.28 -5.36
C HIS A 503 53.91 8.67 -3.97
#